data_AF-A0A128F9W1-F1
#
_entry.id   AF-A0A128F9W1-F1
#
_cell.length_a   1.000
_cell.length_b   1.000
_cell.length_c   1.000
_cell.angle_alpha   90.00
_cell.angle_beta   90.00
_cell.angle_gamma   90.00
#
_symmetry.space_group_name_H-M   'P 1'
#
loop_
_entity.id
_entity.type
_entity.pdbx_description
1 polymer ?
#
loop_
_entity_poly.entity_id
_entity_poly.type
_entity_poly.pdbx_seq_one_letter_code
_entity_poly.pdbx_strand_id
1 'polypeptide(L)'
;MLTQLTDLIAEYQALTGQEGQHIDELHTLITCLFVRSKSIDMAKKSVIRDMVLERIRHEIMWCKCTFNFESTEVMTSAYHLIENT
;
A
#
# COMPACT_ATOMS: atom_id res chain seq x y z
N MET A 1 10.86 1.03 -6.90
CA MET A 1 9.47 0.59 -6.68
C MET A 1 9.26 0.07 -5.27
N LEU A 2 9.76 -1.12 -4.87
CA LEU A 2 9.56 -1.60 -3.49
C LEU A 2 10.02 -0.59 -2.43
N THR A 3 11.26 -0.09 -2.52
CA THR A 3 11.79 0.91 -1.58
C THR A 3 10.96 2.19 -1.55
N GLN A 4 10.57 2.72 -2.71
CA GLN A 4 9.73 3.91 -2.79
C GLN A 4 8.36 3.71 -2.13
N LEU A 5 7.75 2.53 -2.30
CA LEU A 5 6.48 2.19 -1.67
C LEU A 5 6.62 2.05 -0.15
N THR A 6 7.71 1.45 0.33
CA THR A 6 7.95 1.36 1.77
C THR A 6 8.21 2.73 2.39
N ASP A 7 8.88 3.63 1.67
CA ASP A 7 9.12 5.01 2.13
C ASP A 7 7.81 5.78 2.25
N LEU A 8 6.91 5.67 1.25
CA LEU A 8 5.57 6.29 1.30
C LEU A 8 4.71 5.74 2.44
N ILE A 9 4.79 4.43 2.74
CA ILE A 9 4.05 3.88 3.88
C ILE A 9 4.62 4.38 5.21
N ALA A 10 5.95 4.46 5.33
CA ALA A 10 6.57 5.03 6.53
C ALA A 10 6.19 6.51 6.74
N GLU A 11 6.14 7.29 5.66
CA GLU A 11 5.66 8.67 5.67
C GLU A 11 4.19 8.75 6.11
N TYR A 12 3.32 7.90 5.53
CA TYR A 12 1.92 7.79 5.93
C TYR A 12 1.76 7.48 7.43
N GLN A 13 2.53 6.54 7.96
CA GLN A 13 2.50 6.21 9.39
C GLN A 13 2.97 7.38 10.25
N ALA A 14 4.02 8.10 9.83
CA ALA A 14 4.51 9.27 10.56
C ALA A 14 3.46 10.41 10.60
N LEU A 15 2.70 10.61 9.53
CA LEU A 15 1.68 11.65 9.43
C LEU A 15 0.38 11.30 10.18
N THR A 16 0.02 10.02 10.25
CA THR A 16 -1.26 9.58 10.84
C THR A 16 -1.13 9.03 12.25
N GLY A 17 0.07 8.60 12.64
CA GLY A 17 0.29 7.80 13.85
C GLY A 17 -0.36 6.42 13.78
N GLN A 18 -0.81 5.97 12.60
CA GLN A 18 -1.44 4.66 12.47
C GLN A 18 -0.42 3.54 12.53
N GLU A 19 -0.74 2.58 13.38
CA GLU A 19 -0.04 1.32 13.55
C GLU A 19 -1.08 0.20 13.62
N GLY A 20 -0.65 -1.04 13.39
CA GLY A 20 -1.48 -2.24 13.59
C GLY A 20 -1.58 -3.12 12.36
N GLN A 21 -2.41 -4.16 12.51
CA GLN A 21 -2.47 -5.30 11.60
C GLN A 21 -2.76 -4.89 10.14
N HIS A 22 -3.57 -3.85 9.90
CA HIS A 22 -3.89 -3.40 8.55
C HIS A 22 -2.65 -2.84 7.81
N ILE A 23 -1.74 -2.18 8.52
CA ILE A 23 -0.46 -1.69 7.96
C ILE A 23 0.53 -2.83 7.77
N ASP A 24 0.63 -3.74 8.74
CA ASP A 24 1.51 -4.92 8.65
C ASP A 24 1.12 -5.82 7.47
N GLU A 25 -0.19 -6.02 7.26
CA GLU A 25 -0.71 -6.75 6.12
C GLU A 25 -0.42 -6.05 4.80
N LEU A 26 -0.57 -4.72 4.74
CA LEU A 26 -0.23 -3.93 3.56
C LEU A 26 1.25 -4.09 3.20
N HIS A 27 2.16 -3.97 4.17
CA HIS A 27 3.59 -4.23 3.98
C HIS A 27 3.88 -5.64 3.47
N THR A 28 3.21 -6.65 4.05
CA THR A 28 3.37 -8.04 3.66
C THR A 28 2.96 -8.26 2.20
N LEU A 29 1.82 -7.71 1.79
CA LEU A 29 1.32 -7.87 0.42
C LEU A 29 2.19 -7.15 -0.61
N ILE A 30 2.66 -5.94 -0.30
CA ILE A 30 3.60 -5.21 -1.14
C ILE A 30 4.90 -6.03 -1.28
N THR A 31 5.41 -6.58 -0.20
CA THR A 31 6.59 -7.46 -0.25
C THR A 31 6.34 -8.67 -1.16
N CYS A 32 5.19 -9.33 -1.04
CA CYS A 32 4.80 -10.46 -1.89
C CYS A 32 4.70 -10.10 -3.39
N LEU A 33 4.35 -8.86 -3.75
CA LEU A 33 4.33 -8.41 -5.15
C LEU A 33 5.73 -8.38 -5.78
N PHE A 34 6.70 -7.85 -5.04
CA PHE A 34 8.03 -7.55 -5.57
C PHE A 34 9.04 -8.67 -5.35
N VAL A 35 8.83 -9.55 -4.36
CA VAL A 35 9.70 -10.70 -4.13
C VAL A 35 9.47 -11.79 -5.19
N ARG A 36 10.57 -12.34 -5.70
CA ARG A 36 10.54 -13.46 -6.65
C ARG A 36 10.30 -14.76 -5.89
N SER A 37 9.07 -15.26 -5.94
CA SER A 37 8.69 -16.55 -5.34
C SER A 37 8.44 -17.60 -6.41
N LYS A 38 8.89 -18.84 -6.19
CA LYS A 38 8.52 -19.99 -7.03
C LYS A 38 7.04 -20.37 -6.90
N SER A 39 6.38 -19.92 -5.83
CA SER A 39 4.99 -20.29 -5.50
C SER A 39 3.95 -19.23 -5.92
N ILE A 40 4.40 -18.05 -6.35
CA ILE A 40 3.56 -16.94 -6.80
C ILE A 40 3.73 -16.78 -8.31
N ASP A 41 2.78 -17.33 -9.07
CA ASP A 41 2.67 -17.12 -10.51
C ASP A 41 2.04 -15.75 -10.85
N MET A 42 1.97 -15.42 -12.14
CA MET A 42 1.46 -14.12 -12.60
C MET A 42 -0.02 -13.90 -12.24
N ALA A 43 -0.84 -14.95 -12.21
CA ALA A 43 -2.25 -14.82 -11.83
C ALA A 43 -2.38 -14.47 -10.34
N LYS A 44 -1.60 -15.14 -9.48
CA LYS A 44 -1.52 -14.81 -8.05
C LYS A 44 -0.95 -13.41 -7.82
N LYS A 45 0.01 -12.96 -8.62
CA LYS A 45 0.50 -11.57 -8.55
C LYS A 45 -0.58 -10.55 -8.86
N SER A 46 -1.42 -10.79 -9.86
CA SER A 46 -2.57 -9.92 -10.16
C SER A 46 -3.51 -9.82 -8.96
N VAL A 47 -3.86 -10.96 -8.36
CA VAL A 47 -4.74 -10.98 -7.17
C VAL A 47 -4.12 -10.21 -6.01
N ILE A 48 -2.83 -10.41 -5.73
CA ILE A 48 -2.13 -9.66 -4.68
C ILE A 48 -2.13 -8.16 -5.00
N ARG A 49 -1.97 -7.78 -6.28
CA ARG A 49 -1.97 -6.37 -6.69
C ARG A 49 -3.32 -5.73 -6.40
N ASP A 50 -4.40 -6.41 -6.78
CA ASP A 50 -5.75 -5.93 -6.51
C ASP A 50 -6.02 -5.83 -5.00
N MET A 51 -5.53 -6.78 -4.20
CA MET A 51 -5.61 -6.71 -2.73
C MET A 51 -4.82 -5.54 -2.12
N VAL A 52 -3.67 -5.17 -2.69
CA VAL A 52 -2.91 -3.99 -2.27
C VAL A 52 -3.66 -2.72 -2.65
N LEU A 53 -4.15 -2.61 -3.88
CA LEU A 53 -4.91 -1.45 -4.35
C LEU A 53 -6.16 -1.21 -3.50
N GLU A 54 -6.90 -2.26 -3.17
CA GLU A 54 -8.08 -2.18 -2.29
C GLU A 54 -7.70 -1.69 -0.88
N ARG A 55 -6.63 -2.22 -0.28
CA ARG A 55 -6.18 -1.74 1.04
C ARG A 55 -5.77 -0.27 1.00
N ILE A 56 -5.01 0.14 -0.01
CA ILE A 56 -4.61 1.55 -0.16
C ILE A 56 -5.85 2.45 -0.33
N ARG A 57 -6.88 2.01 -1.08
CA ARG A 57 -8.15 2.75 -1.20
C ARG A 57 -8.85 2.93 0.14
N HIS A 58 -8.84 1.92 1.02
CA HIS A 58 -9.39 2.06 2.36
C HIS A 58 -8.64 3.09 3.19
N GLU A 59 -7.31 3.10 3.15
CA GLU A 59 -6.51 4.12 3.84
C GLU A 59 -6.77 5.53 3.30
N ILE A 60 -6.87 5.69 1.97
CA ILE A 60 -7.26 6.95 1.32
C ILE A 60 -8.64 7.41 1.81
N MET A 61 -9.61 6.50 1.88
CA MET A 61 -10.95 6.83 2.37
C MET A 61 -10.92 7.25 3.84
N TRP A 62 -10.16 6.54 4.67
CA TRP A 62 -9.98 6.89 6.07
C TRP A 62 -9.38 8.29 6.22
N CYS A 63 -8.32 8.61 5.46
CA CYS A 63 -7.69 9.94 5.47
C CYS A 63 -8.67 11.06 5.10
N LYS A 64 -9.54 10.81 4.10
CA LYS A 64 -10.58 11.76 3.71
C LYS A 64 -11.61 11.95 4.82
N CYS A 65 -12.00 10.88 5.51
CA CYS A 65 -12.92 10.94 6.65
C CYS A 65 -12.32 11.63 7.88
N THR A 66 -10.99 11.62 8.04
CA THR A 66 -10.28 12.28 9.14
C THR A 66 -9.68 13.64 8.77
N PHE A 67 -9.97 14.14 7.57
CA PHE A 67 -9.46 15.42 7.03
C PHE A 67 -7.92 15.50 7.00
N ASN A 68 -7.24 14.35 6.90
CA ASN A 68 -5.79 14.29 6.76
C ASN A 68 -5.40 14.31 5.27
N PHE A 69 -5.42 15.51 4.69
CA PHE A 69 -5.19 15.72 3.25
C PHE A 69 -3.77 15.36 2.82
N GLU A 70 -2.76 15.65 3.65
CA GLU A 70 -1.37 15.28 3.38
C GLU A 70 -1.20 13.75 3.26
N SER A 71 -1.76 13.00 4.21
CA SER A 71 -1.75 11.53 4.16
C SER A 71 -2.54 10.97 2.98
N THR A 72 -3.58 11.70 2.54
CA THR A 72 -4.35 11.34 1.34
C THR A 72 -3.48 11.40 0.08
N GLU A 73 -2.64 12.42 -0.05
CA GLU A 73 -1.73 12.59 -1.19
C GLU A 73 -0.65 11.50 -1.22
N VAL A 74 -0.06 11.20 -0.05
CA VAL A 74 0.93 10.13 0.11
C VAL A 74 0.36 8.78 -0.33
N MET A 75 -0.82 8.41 0.17
CA MET A 75 -1.45 7.13 -0.17
C MET A 75 -1.97 7.08 -1.61
N THR A 76 -2.39 8.22 -2.18
CA THR A 76 -2.74 8.30 -3.61
C THR A 76 -1.50 8.09 -4.49
N SER A 77 -0.34 8.59 -4.07
CA SER A 77 0.93 8.35 -4.76
C SER A 77 1.32 6.87 -4.71
N ALA A 78 1.18 6.24 -3.54
CA ALA A 78 1.40 4.80 -3.39
C ALA A 78 0.45 3.97 -4.29
N TYR A 79 -0.83 4.36 -4.37
CA TYR A 79 -1.81 3.72 -5.24
C TYR A 79 -1.36 3.73 -6.71
N HIS A 80 -0.98 4.89 -7.24
CA HIS A 80 -0.55 5.01 -8.63
C HIS A 80 0.75 4.24 -8.93
N LEU A 81 1.66 4.11 -7.96
CA LEU A 81 2.85 3.27 -8.14
C LEU A 81 2.49 1.79 -8.31
N ILE A 82 1.53 1.28 -7.52
CA ILE A 82 1.07 -0.12 -7.63
C ILE A 82 0.26 -0.33 -8.91
N GLU A 83 -0.59 0.63 -9.29
CA GLU A 83 -1.44 0.54 -10.49
C GLU A 83 -0.61 0.43 -11.79
N ASN A 84 0.55 1.10 -11.80
CA ASN A 84 1.49 1.08 -12.93
C ASN A 84 2.52 -0.07 -12.87
N THR A 85 2.39 -1.01 -11.92
CA THR A 85 3.23 -2.21 -11.79
C THR A 85 2.56 -3.43 -12.44
#